data_AF-Q54GQ7-F1
#
_entry.id   AF-Q54GQ7-F1
#
_cell.length_a   1.000
_cell.length_b   1.000
_cell.length_c   1.000
_cell.angle_alpha   90.00
_cell.angle_beta   90.00
_cell.angle_gamma   90.00
#
_symmetry.space_group_name_H-M   'P 1'
#
loop_
_entity.id
_entity.type
_entity.pdbx_description
1 polymer ?
#
loop_
_entity_poly.entity_id
_entity_poly.type
_entity_poly.pdbx_seq_one_letter_code
_entity_poly.pdbx_strand_id
1 'polypeptide(L)'
;MPKIIEVETTLDINQDIETIQKCCSRLGELYKYFTQDGQQQQHEISEAELKATYVAIIKTNQRTIDNSQSPEERKHFTDFNVIITEAYNILSDPNLRQLYNEQFFKKLSEQEKQNFKKLQNQRILEMIKYGFLFFSYPPIELITRQFSKFESNSTLSSIVKSIYKHGGVTSLMVRPLVIENVFATLIVVIDEMALGGFVGAKWSQGPLKVVASASAYSLLMYPLKFLTNVISVAPFSMPLIQIIKKIILREDQGNGLQYKNLFHAFLPSLFLYGTTKLIKISQRALQKKIQDKEKENPNSKIYKNLSLLVCNKITSTLITTALNWPLFMLRYQYSNEFVQSYLSGSPIPIVINPISMAIKVYKQYGLKKFYTGALSIGLINGFAFISNNLDADTSLIFDN
;
A
#
# COMPACT_ATOMS: atom_id res chain seq x y z
N MET A 1 25.43 -56.73 35.10
CA MET A 1 24.01 -56.32 35.06
C MET A 1 23.16 -57.54 34.76
N PRO A 2 22.15 -57.84 35.58
CA PRO A 2 20.83 -58.09 35.02
C PRO A 2 19.74 -57.23 35.67
N LYS A 3 18.75 -56.91 34.83
CA LYS A 3 17.47 -56.25 35.08
C LYS A 3 17.53 -54.78 35.52
N ILE A 4 17.71 -53.91 34.53
CA ILE A 4 16.84 -52.74 34.42
C ILE A 4 15.43 -53.31 34.34
N ILE A 5 14.65 -53.01 35.38
CA ILE A 5 13.23 -53.27 35.41
C ILE A 5 12.65 -52.27 34.41
N GLU A 6 12.30 -52.77 33.22
CA GLU A 6 11.33 -52.11 32.35
C GLU A 6 10.02 -52.07 33.14
N VAL A 7 9.87 -51.00 33.92
CA VAL A 7 8.56 -50.50 34.27
C VAL A 7 8.00 -50.09 32.92
N GLU A 8 6.99 -50.83 32.46
CA GLU A 8 6.03 -50.37 31.48
C GLU A 8 5.54 -49.01 31.99
N THR A 9 6.25 -47.96 31.59
CA THR A 9 5.69 -46.64 31.48
C THR A 9 4.65 -46.85 30.40
N THR A 10 3.42 -47.13 30.83
CA THR A 10 2.26 -46.78 30.02
C THR A 10 2.48 -45.33 29.68
N LEU A 11 3.09 -45.11 28.51
CA LEU A 11 3.24 -43.82 27.88
C LEU A 11 1.80 -43.33 27.76
N ASP A 12 1.38 -42.54 28.74
CA ASP A 12 0.28 -41.65 28.50
C ASP A 12 0.86 -40.59 27.57
N ILE A 13 0.86 -40.93 26.28
CA ILE A 13 1.33 -40.08 25.20
C ILE A 13 0.71 -38.69 25.34
N ASN A 14 -0.51 -38.58 25.88
CA ASN A 14 -1.14 -37.28 26.13
C ASN A 14 -0.45 -36.52 27.26
N GLN A 15 -0.08 -37.19 28.34
CA GLN A 15 0.63 -36.59 29.47
C GLN A 15 2.06 -36.17 29.07
N ASP A 16 2.75 -36.99 28.28
CA ASP A 16 4.08 -36.66 27.76
C ASP A 16 4.02 -35.50 26.75
N ILE A 17 3.01 -35.47 25.87
CA ILE A 17 2.76 -34.34 24.97
C ILE A 17 2.43 -33.08 25.75
N GLU A 18 1.58 -33.15 26.78
CA GLU A 18 1.23 -31.98 27.61
C GLU A 18 2.46 -31.43 28.34
N THR A 19 3.32 -32.32 28.85
CA THR A 19 4.58 -31.96 29.52
C THR A 19 5.56 -31.32 28.54
N ILE A 20 5.72 -31.90 27.34
CA ILE A 20 6.53 -31.32 26.27
C ILE A 20 5.95 -29.97 25.85
N GLN A 21 4.64 -29.81 25.71
CA GLN A 21 4.00 -28.54 25.36
C GLN A 21 4.23 -27.45 26.42
N LYS A 22 4.08 -27.79 27.71
CA LYS A 22 4.38 -26.88 28.83
C LYS A 22 5.85 -26.45 28.82
N CYS A 23 6.75 -27.37 28.51
CA CYS A 23 8.19 -27.10 28.47
C CYS A 23 8.67 -26.48 27.14
N CYS A 24 7.91 -26.60 26.04
CA CYS A 24 8.38 -26.34 24.67
C CYS A 24 8.95 -24.94 24.45
N SER A 25 8.33 -23.90 25.01
CA SER A 25 8.83 -22.52 24.89
C SER A 25 10.20 -22.34 25.56
N ARG A 26 10.46 -23.07 26.65
CA ARG A 26 11.71 -23.00 27.43
C ARG A 26 12.76 -24.03 26.98
N LEU A 27 12.33 -25.18 26.46
CA LEU A 27 13.16 -26.13 25.72
C LEU A 27 13.81 -25.45 24.50
N GLY A 28 13.05 -24.59 23.80
CA GLY A 28 13.57 -23.76 22.72
C GLY A 28 14.60 -22.73 23.19
N GLU A 29 14.44 -22.14 24.38
CA GLU A 29 15.43 -21.23 24.97
C GLU A 29 16.71 -21.97 25.40
N LEU A 30 16.61 -23.14 26.02
CA LEU A 30 17.75 -24.01 26.31
C LEU A 30 18.50 -24.36 25.03
N TYR A 31 17.78 -24.74 23.97
CA TYR A 31 18.38 -25.00 22.66
C TYR A 31 19.10 -23.77 22.08
N LYS A 32 18.52 -22.57 22.23
CA LYS A 32 19.16 -21.30 21.82
C LYS A 32 20.48 -21.05 22.55
N TYR A 33 20.62 -21.48 23.81
CA TYR A 33 21.89 -21.43 24.55
C TYR A 33 22.95 -22.40 24.01
N PHE A 34 22.56 -23.53 23.42
CA PHE A 34 23.48 -24.45 22.76
C PHE A 34 23.82 -24.06 21.32
N THR A 35 22.96 -23.27 20.66
CA THR A 35 23.18 -22.77 19.30
C THR A 35 23.59 -21.30 19.33
N GLN A 36 24.74 -20.98 19.92
CA GLN A 36 25.21 -19.59 20.06
C GLN A 36 25.54 -18.88 18.74
N ASP A 37 25.55 -19.56 17.59
CA ASP A 37 26.01 -18.96 16.33
C ASP A 37 25.06 -19.07 15.13
N GLY A 38 23.76 -19.35 15.35
CA GLY A 38 22.79 -19.43 14.23
C GLY A 38 23.14 -20.49 13.17
N GLN A 39 24.16 -21.31 13.42
CA GLN A 39 24.59 -22.39 12.55
C GLN A 39 23.79 -23.64 12.90
N GLN A 40 22.97 -24.06 11.95
CA GLN A 40 22.13 -25.26 11.97
C GLN A 40 22.93 -26.56 11.82
N GLN A 41 24.17 -26.61 12.30
CA GLN A 41 24.83 -27.90 12.35
C GLN A 41 24.17 -28.73 13.45
N GLN A 42 23.73 -29.92 13.06
CA GLN A 42 23.32 -31.01 13.94
C GLN A 42 24.53 -31.43 14.81
N HIS A 43 25.03 -30.52 15.64
CA HIS A 43 25.88 -30.94 16.73
C HIS A 43 24.95 -31.69 17.68
N GLU A 44 25.01 -33.01 17.57
CA GLU A 44 24.37 -33.92 18.49
C GLU A 44 24.93 -33.57 19.87
N ILE A 45 24.13 -32.87 20.67
CA ILE A 45 24.52 -32.48 22.02
C ILE A 45 24.85 -33.79 22.74
N SER A 46 26.13 -34.00 23.05
CA SER A 46 26.54 -35.21 23.73
C SER A 46 25.83 -35.26 25.08
N GLU A 47 25.48 -36.45 25.56
CA GLU A 47 24.87 -36.59 26.89
C GLU A 47 25.77 -35.96 27.97
N ALA A 48 27.09 -36.00 27.76
CA ALA A 48 28.07 -35.31 28.59
C ALA A 48 27.91 -33.79 28.58
N GLU A 49 27.70 -33.14 27.43
CA GLU A 49 27.44 -31.70 27.32
C GLU A 49 26.08 -31.31 27.88
N LEU A 50 25.03 -32.09 27.60
CA LEU A 50 23.69 -31.87 28.15
C LEU A 50 23.74 -31.94 29.68
N LYS A 51 24.37 -32.97 30.22
CA LYS A 51 24.55 -33.17 31.66
C LYS A 51 25.46 -32.12 32.28
N ALA A 52 26.55 -31.74 31.62
CA ALA A 52 27.43 -30.67 32.10
C ALA A 52 26.69 -29.34 32.20
N THR A 53 25.87 -29.01 31.20
CA THR A 53 25.09 -27.78 31.15
C THR A 53 23.94 -27.81 32.16
N TYR A 54 23.22 -28.91 32.27
CA TYR A 54 22.22 -29.12 33.32
C TYR A 54 22.84 -28.95 34.70
N VAL A 55 23.97 -29.63 34.97
CA VAL A 55 24.69 -29.49 36.25
C VAL A 55 25.19 -28.06 36.45
N ALA A 56 25.62 -27.36 35.41
CA ALA A 56 26.05 -25.96 35.50
C ALA A 56 24.88 -25.02 35.83
N ILE A 57 23.73 -25.18 35.16
CA ILE A 57 22.50 -24.40 35.43
C ILE A 57 22.00 -24.69 36.84
N ILE A 58 21.87 -25.97 37.22
CA ILE A 58 21.42 -26.36 38.56
C ILE A 58 22.39 -25.87 39.64
N LYS A 59 23.71 -26.00 39.45
CA LYS A 59 24.70 -25.46 40.41
C LYS A 59 24.65 -23.93 40.49
N THR A 60 24.45 -23.25 39.35
CA THR A 60 24.32 -21.79 39.31
C THR A 60 23.07 -21.36 40.05
N ASN A 61 21.92 -21.97 39.75
CA ASN A 61 20.67 -21.70 40.42
C ASN A 61 20.71 -22.08 41.90
N GLN A 62 21.36 -23.19 42.27
CA GLN A 62 21.53 -23.57 43.67
C GLN A 62 22.39 -22.55 44.43
N ARG A 63 23.49 -22.07 43.84
CA ARG A 63 24.26 -20.96 44.43
C ARG A 63 23.41 -19.70 44.55
N THR A 64 22.57 -19.39 43.56
CA THR A 64 21.66 -18.26 43.63
C THR A 64 20.59 -18.46 44.71
N ILE A 65 20.07 -19.68 44.90
CA ILE A 65 19.13 -20.03 45.97
C ILE A 65 19.78 -19.91 47.34
N ASP A 66 21.00 -20.43 47.51
CA ASP A 66 21.76 -20.41 48.77
C ASP A 66 22.16 -18.97 49.16
N ASN A 67 22.44 -18.12 48.16
CA ASN A 67 22.79 -16.71 48.35
C ASN A 67 21.56 -15.77 48.38
N SER A 68 20.41 -16.20 47.88
CA SER A 68 19.23 -15.34 47.80
C SER A 68 18.60 -15.16 49.18
N GLN A 69 18.38 -13.90 49.54
CA GLN A 69 17.64 -13.50 50.73
C GLN A 69 16.13 -13.40 50.47
N SER A 70 15.70 -13.45 49.19
CA SER A 70 14.31 -13.24 48.79
C SER A 70 13.55 -14.56 48.62
N PRO A 71 12.41 -14.76 49.31
CA PRO A 71 11.52 -15.89 49.07
C PRO A 71 11.00 -15.97 47.62
N GLU A 72 10.81 -14.83 46.94
CA GLU A 72 10.31 -14.77 45.56
C GLU A 72 11.36 -15.25 44.56
N GLU A 73 12.62 -14.81 44.72
CA GLU A 73 13.73 -15.30 43.91
C GLU A 73 13.93 -16.80 44.13
N ARG A 74 13.93 -17.25 45.39
CA ARG A 74 14.01 -18.69 45.71
C ARG A 74 12.91 -19.49 45.02
N LYS A 75 11.66 -19.00 45.03
CA LYS A 75 10.55 -19.64 44.34
C LYS A 75 10.74 -19.66 42.83
N HIS A 76 11.09 -18.53 42.22
CA HIS A 76 11.37 -18.44 40.78
C HIS A 76 12.48 -19.42 40.34
N PHE A 77 13.59 -19.49 41.09
CA PHE A 77 14.67 -20.44 40.79
C PHE A 77 14.28 -21.90 41.08
N THR A 78 13.40 -22.15 42.05
CA THR A 78 12.87 -23.50 42.31
C THR A 78 11.95 -23.95 41.17
N ASP A 79 11.00 -23.11 40.75
CA ASP A 79 10.10 -23.38 39.62
C ASP A 79 10.90 -23.54 38.32
N PHE A 80 11.91 -22.69 38.12
CA PHE A 80 12.82 -22.80 36.99
C PHE A 80 13.65 -24.09 37.03
N ASN A 81 14.13 -24.51 38.21
CA ASN A 81 14.81 -25.80 38.36
C ASN A 81 13.89 -26.98 38.05
N VAL A 82 12.59 -26.92 38.40
CA VAL A 82 11.61 -27.94 38.01
C VAL A 82 11.50 -28.01 36.50
N ILE A 83 11.29 -26.88 35.82
CA ILE A 83 11.16 -26.83 34.36
C ILE A 83 12.45 -27.28 33.67
N ILE A 84 13.63 -26.89 34.17
CA ILE A 84 14.92 -27.31 33.64
C ILE A 84 15.14 -28.81 33.84
N THR A 85 14.68 -29.35 34.97
CA THR A 85 14.74 -30.80 35.24
C THR A 85 13.82 -31.55 34.30
N GLU A 86 12.59 -31.07 34.08
CA GLU A 86 11.67 -31.64 33.08
C GLU A 86 12.26 -31.58 31.67
N ALA A 87 12.81 -30.42 31.28
CA ALA A 87 13.48 -30.23 30.01
C ALA A 87 14.71 -31.15 29.85
N TYR A 88 15.52 -31.30 30.91
CA TYR A 88 16.65 -32.24 30.93
C TYR A 88 16.18 -33.68 30.83
N ASN A 89 15.10 -34.08 31.51
CA ASN A 89 14.55 -35.43 31.43
C ASN A 89 14.07 -35.74 30.01
N ILE A 90 13.38 -34.78 29.36
CA ILE A 90 12.96 -34.89 27.96
C ILE A 90 14.18 -35.00 27.02
N LEU A 91 15.22 -34.20 27.23
CA LEU A 91 16.40 -34.18 26.35
C LEU A 91 17.41 -35.30 26.63
N SER A 92 17.42 -35.87 27.83
CA SER A 92 18.33 -36.97 28.20
C SER A 92 17.77 -38.34 27.83
N ASP A 93 16.44 -38.51 27.86
CA ASP A 93 15.80 -39.70 27.31
C ASP A 93 15.91 -39.69 25.78
N PRO A 94 16.59 -40.67 25.15
CA PRO A 94 16.73 -40.72 23.70
C PRO A 94 15.38 -40.74 22.96
N ASN A 95 14.37 -41.41 23.50
CA ASN A 95 13.04 -41.53 22.90
C ASN A 95 12.29 -40.20 23.00
N LEU A 96 12.28 -39.54 24.17
CA LEU A 96 11.61 -38.25 24.35
C LEU A 96 12.35 -37.12 23.61
N ARG A 97 13.68 -37.17 23.55
CA ARG A 97 14.49 -36.24 22.76
C ARG A 97 14.23 -36.41 21.29
N GLN A 98 14.14 -37.66 20.82
CA GLN A 98 13.73 -37.95 19.45
C GLN A 98 12.33 -37.39 19.19
N LEU A 99 11.37 -37.61 20.10
CA LEU A 99 10.02 -37.07 20.01
C LEU A 99 10.01 -35.54 19.96
N TYR A 100 10.77 -34.86 20.82
CA TYR A 100 10.93 -33.41 20.81
C TYR A 100 11.56 -32.91 19.51
N ASN A 101 12.65 -33.54 19.07
CA ASN A 101 13.37 -33.15 17.86
C ASN A 101 12.50 -33.34 16.60
N GLU A 102 11.82 -34.48 16.50
CA GLU A 102 10.98 -34.84 15.37
C GLU A 102 9.66 -34.06 15.35
N GLN A 103 9.00 -33.91 16.50
CA GLN A 103 7.64 -33.35 16.54
C GLN A 103 7.59 -31.86 16.85
N PHE A 104 8.52 -31.31 17.65
CA PHE A 104 8.41 -29.96 18.19
C PHE A 104 9.52 -29.04 17.70
N PHE A 105 10.79 -29.39 17.88
CA PHE A 105 11.92 -28.54 17.46
C PHE A 105 11.92 -28.28 15.96
N LYS A 106 11.71 -29.35 15.16
CA LYS A 106 11.59 -29.21 13.71
C LYS A 106 10.45 -28.25 13.33
N LYS A 107 9.27 -28.41 13.93
CA LYS A 107 8.13 -27.50 13.70
C LYS A 107 8.42 -26.07 14.11
N LEU A 108 9.05 -25.87 15.27
CA LEU A 108 9.33 -24.54 15.84
C LEU A 108 10.42 -23.82 15.03
N SER A 109 11.48 -24.53 14.63
CA SER A 109 12.51 -24.01 13.73
C SER A 109 11.95 -23.69 12.34
N GLU A 110 11.11 -24.57 11.80
CA GLU A 110 10.40 -24.31 10.53
C GLU A 110 9.47 -23.11 10.65
N GLN A 111 8.74 -22.97 11.76
CA GLN A 111 7.85 -21.83 12.02
C GLN A 111 8.62 -20.51 12.19
N GLU A 112 9.74 -20.49 12.94
CA GLU A 112 10.58 -19.29 13.08
C GLU A 112 11.21 -18.90 11.73
N LYS A 113 11.74 -19.86 10.95
CA LYS A 113 12.24 -19.60 9.60
C LYS A 113 11.16 -19.07 8.68
N GLN A 114 9.97 -19.66 8.73
CA GLN A 114 8.81 -19.20 7.95
C GLN A 114 8.41 -17.79 8.37
N ASN A 115 8.35 -17.49 9.67
CA ASN A 115 8.01 -16.16 10.18
C ASN A 115 9.06 -15.12 9.82
N PHE A 116 10.35 -15.44 9.92
CA PHE A 116 11.44 -14.56 9.50
C PHE A 116 11.39 -14.30 8.00
N LYS A 117 11.22 -15.34 7.17
CA LYS A 117 11.06 -15.20 5.72
C LYS A 117 9.82 -14.41 5.36
N LYS A 118 8.70 -14.61 6.08
CA LYS A 118 7.46 -13.83 5.94
C LYS A 118 7.69 -12.35 6.28
N LEU A 119 8.33 -12.03 7.40
CA LEU A 119 8.66 -10.65 7.79
C LEU A 119 9.62 -9.98 6.81
N GLN A 120 10.64 -10.70 6.34
CA GLN A 120 11.57 -10.20 5.33
C GLN A 120 10.83 -9.92 4.00
N ASN A 121 9.96 -10.84 3.57
CA ASN A 121 9.12 -10.66 2.38
C ASN A 121 8.16 -9.48 2.54
N GLN A 122 7.54 -9.30 3.73
CA GLN A 122 6.69 -8.15 4.03
C GLN A 122 7.47 -6.84 3.94
N ARG A 123 8.66 -6.74 4.55
CA ARG A 123 9.52 -5.55 4.46
C ARG A 123 9.96 -5.24 3.02
N ILE A 124 10.37 -6.27 2.27
CA ILE A 124 10.72 -6.11 0.85
C ILE A 124 9.51 -5.60 0.07
N LEU A 125 8.33 -6.15 0.33
CA LEU A 125 7.10 -5.76 -0.32
C LEU A 125 6.70 -4.31 0.01
N GLU A 126 6.81 -3.90 1.27
CA GLU A 126 6.60 -2.51 1.68
C GLU A 126 7.60 -1.57 0.99
N MET A 127 8.88 -1.93 0.92
CA MET A 127 9.88 -1.15 0.18
C MET A 127 9.54 -1.05 -1.32
N ILE A 128 9.06 -2.13 -1.94
CA ILE A 128 8.59 -2.11 -3.34
C ILE A 128 7.35 -1.20 -3.48
N LYS A 129 6.40 -1.28 -2.55
CA LYS A 129 5.19 -0.45 -2.51
C LYS A 129 5.53 1.03 -2.41
N TYR A 130 6.31 1.42 -1.40
CA TYR A 130 6.74 2.80 -1.22
C TYR A 130 7.66 3.26 -2.36
N GLY A 131 8.55 2.40 -2.86
CA GLY A 131 9.39 2.69 -4.01
C GLY A 131 8.58 2.92 -5.29
N PHE A 132 7.54 2.13 -5.55
CA PHE A 132 6.65 2.32 -6.69
C PHE A 132 5.84 3.62 -6.56
N LEU A 133 5.24 3.85 -5.39
CA LEU A 133 4.46 5.06 -5.12
C LEU A 133 5.32 6.33 -5.16
N PHE A 134 6.57 6.26 -4.71
CA PHE A 134 7.47 7.42 -4.68
C PHE A 134 8.14 7.66 -6.04
N PHE A 135 8.70 6.63 -6.67
CA PHE A 135 9.53 6.79 -7.87
C PHE A 135 8.79 6.57 -9.19
N SER A 136 7.78 5.69 -9.22
CA SER A 136 7.10 5.33 -10.48
C SER A 136 5.85 6.15 -10.71
N TYR A 137 5.05 6.40 -9.67
CA TYR A 137 3.77 7.09 -9.81
C TYR A 137 3.90 8.52 -10.35
N PRO A 138 4.76 9.40 -9.77
CA PRO A 138 4.82 10.79 -10.22
C PRO A 138 5.26 10.96 -11.68
N PRO A 139 6.33 10.30 -12.18
CA PRO A 139 6.72 10.41 -13.59
C PRO A 139 5.62 9.95 -14.54
N ILE A 140 4.92 8.86 -14.24
CA ILE A 140 3.90 8.36 -15.15
C ILE A 140 2.64 9.23 -15.10
N GLU A 141 2.30 9.80 -13.95
CA GLU A 141 1.23 10.80 -13.85
C GLU A 141 1.57 12.05 -14.68
N LEU A 142 2.81 12.55 -14.62
CA LEU A 142 3.28 13.65 -15.47
C LEU A 142 3.14 13.32 -16.96
N ILE A 143 3.69 12.17 -17.39
CA ILE A 143 3.57 11.68 -18.76
C ILE A 143 2.10 11.64 -19.18
N THR A 144 1.23 11.22 -18.27
CA THR A 144 -0.17 11.07 -18.59
C THR A 144 -0.86 12.42 -18.80
N ARG A 145 -0.56 13.40 -17.95
CA ARG A 145 -1.02 14.79 -18.13
C ARG A 145 -0.50 15.41 -19.44
N GLN A 146 0.70 15.01 -19.88
CA GLN A 146 1.30 15.46 -21.14
C GLN A 146 0.56 14.95 -22.38
N PHE A 147 -0.15 13.81 -22.34
CA PHE A 147 -0.95 13.35 -23.48
C PHE A 147 -1.96 14.40 -23.99
N SER A 148 -2.34 15.39 -23.15
CA SER A 148 -3.16 16.52 -23.60
C SER A 148 -2.49 17.38 -24.68
N LYS A 149 -1.17 17.55 -24.66
CA LYS A 149 -0.41 18.32 -25.67
C LYS A 149 -0.17 17.60 -26.98
N PHE A 150 0.04 16.31 -26.90
CA PHE A 150 0.54 15.51 -28.02
C PHE A 150 -0.58 15.09 -28.97
N GLU A 151 -0.26 14.84 -30.23
CA GLU A 151 -1.25 14.30 -31.18
C GLU A 151 -1.75 12.92 -30.76
N SER A 152 -2.94 12.53 -31.22
CA SER A 152 -3.63 11.28 -30.81
C SER A 152 -2.83 10.00 -31.13
N ASN A 153 -1.85 10.08 -32.02
CA ASN A 153 -0.96 8.96 -32.41
C ASN A 153 0.35 8.90 -31.62
N SER A 154 0.56 9.83 -30.68
CA SER A 154 1.80 9.86 -29.90
C SER A 154 1.91 8.65 -28.99
N THR A 155 3.06 8.00 -29.04
CA THR A 155 3.36 6.84 -28.20
C THR A 155 3.90 7.31 -26.84
N LEU A 156 3.82 6.45 -25.83
CA LEU A 156 4.49 6.69 -24.55
C LEU A 156 5.98 7.03 -24.75
N SER A 157 6.66 6.29 -25.63
CA SER A 157 8.06 6.52 -25.98
C SER A 157 8.29 7.90 -26.59
N SER A 158 7.43 8.39 -27.49
CA SER A 158 7.59 9.73 -28.08
C SER A 158 7.41 10.83 -27.04
N ILE A 159 6.50 10.67 -26.10
CA ILE A 159 6.32 11.63 -25.00
C ILE A 159 7.53 11.64 -24.09
N VAL A 160 7.99 10.47 -23.62
CA VAL A 160 9.20 10.36 -22.78
C VAL A 160 10.42 10.97 -23.48
N LYS A 161 10.62 10.66 -24.77
CA LYS A 161 11.70 11.25 -25.59
C LYS A 161 11.57 12.77 -25.69
N SER A 162 10.37 13.30 -25.84
CA SER A 162 10.14 14.75 -25.90
C SER A 162 10.39 15.45 -24.55
N ILE A 163 9.95 14.86 -23.44
CA ILE A 163 10.24 15.35 -22.07
C ILE A 163 11.76 15.39 -21.87
N TYR A 164 12.44 14.29 -22.17
CA TYR A 164 13.88 14.18 -22.03
C TYR A 164 14.62 15.19 -22.93
N LYS A 165 14.18 15.36 -24.18
CA LYS A 165 14.77 16.32 -25.12
C LYS A 165 14.63 17.78 -24.66
N HIS A 166 13.50 18.16 -24.06
CA HIS A 166 13.22 19.56 -23.71
C HIS A 166 13.58 19.96 -22.28
N GLY A 167 13.80 19.01 -21.38
CA GLY A 167 14.14 19.34 -19.99
C GLY A 167 14.96 18.30 -19.25
N GLY A 168 15.52 17.32 -19.95
CA GLY A 168 16.42 16.31 -19.38
C GLY A 168 15.77 15.39 -18.34
N VAL A 169 16.63 14.68 -17.60
CA VAL A 169 16.23 13.76 -16.52
C VAL A 169 15.48 14.49 -15.40
N THR A 170 15.85 15.73 -15.10
CA THR A 170 15.22 16.55 -14.05
C THR A 170 13.74 16.81 -14.33
N SER A 171 13.36 16.98 -15.60
CA SER A 171 11.97 17.15 -15.98
C SER A 171 11.13 15.89 -15.87
N LEU A 172 11.75 14.71 -16.03
CA LEU A 172 11.06 13.42 -15.93
C LEU A 172 10.94 12.94 -14.48
N MET A 173 11.95 13.18 -13.64
CA MET A 173 12.03 12.65 -12.28
C MET A 173 11.79 13.73 -11.21
N VAL A 174 12.59 14.80 -11.23
CA VAL A 174 12.60 15.80 -10.16
C VAL A 174 11.32 16.63 -10.17
N ARG A 175 10.88 17.11 -11.33
CA ARG A 175 9.67 17.95 -11.42
C ARG A 175 8.41 17.21 -10.94
N PRO A 176 8.13 15.96 -11.35
CA PRO A 176 6.99 15.22 -10.81
C PRO A 176 7.12 14.93 -9.32
N LEU A 177 8.32 14.58 -8.84
CA LEU A 177 8.54 14.38 -7.40
C LEU A 177 8.25 15.65 -6.60
N VAL A 178 8.72 16.81 -7.06
CA VAL A 178 8.47 18.10 -6.38
C VAL A 178 6.99 18.45 -6.44
N ILE A 179 6.34 18.30 -7.60
CA ILE A 179 4.90 18.59 -7.75
C ILE A 179 4.11 17.65 -6.84
N GLU A 180 4.22 16.34 -7.04
CA GLU A 180 3.39 15.40 -6.32
C GLU A 180 3.70 15.38 -4.83
N ASN A 181 4.95 15.47 -4.37
CA ASN A 181 5.22 15.47 -2.91
C ASN A 181 4.83 16.79 -2.23
N VAL A 182 5.16 17.96 -2.81
CA VAL A 182 4.83 19.25 -2.20
C VAL A 182 3.32 19.46 -2.24
N PHE A 183 2.67 19.20 -3.38
CA PHE A 183 1.23 19.33 -3.46
C PHE A 183 0.48 18.24 -2.71
N ALA A 184 0.96 16.99 -2.65
CA ALA A 184 0.33 15.98 -1.80
C ALA A 184 0.42 16.37 -0.32
N THR A 185 1.55 16.92 0.14
CA THR A 185 1.67 17.40 1.52
C THR A 185 0.68 18.54 1.79
N LEU A 186 0.58 19.52 0.89
CA LEU A 186 -0.41 20.60 1.00
C LEU A 186 -1.85 20.08 0.95
N ILE A 187 -2.12 19.06 0.13
CA ILE A 187 -3.41 18.40 0.05
C ILE A 187 -3.74 17.73 1.39
N VAL A 188 -2.81 16.98 1.99
CA VAL A 188 -3.02 16.35 3.31
C VAL A 188 -3.29 17.40 4.37
N VAL A 189 -2.52 18.50 4.39
CA VAL A 189 -2.74 19.61 5.33
C VAL A 189 -4.12 20.26 5.12
N ILE A 190 -4.53 20.48 3.87
CA ILE A 190 -5.87 21.02 3.58
C ILE A 190 -6.96 20.01 3.96
N ASP A 191 -6.75 18.73 3.70
CA ASP A 191 -7.68 17.66 4.09
C ASP A 191 -7.84 17.66 5.62
N GLU A 192 -6.76 17.75 6.38
CA GLU A 192 -6.78 17.87 7.85
C GLU A 192 -7.44 19.16 8.33
N MET A 193 -7.15 20.32 7.71
CA MET A 193 -7.78 21.60 8.07
C MET A 193 -9.27 21.63 7.72
N ALA A 194 -9.66 21.07 6.58
CA ALA A 194 -11.05 21.03 6.14
C ALA A 194 -11.87 20.06 7.00
N LEU A 195 -11.30 18.91 7.37
CA LEU A 195 -11.95 17.91 8.22
C LEU A 195 -11.93 18.30 9.70
N GLY A 196 -10.89 18.98 10.19
CA GLY A 196 -10.71 19.35 11.59
C GLY A 196 -11.23 20.74 11.99
N GLY A 197 -11.13 21.75 11.12
CA GLY A 197 -11.41 23.15 11.45
C GLY A 197 -12.74 23.69 10.89
N PHE A 198 -13.08 23.36 9.64
CA PHE A 198 -14.29 23.88 8.99
C PHE A 198 -15.54 23.02 9.24
N VAL A 199 -15.32 21.73 9.52
CA VAL A 199 -16.36 20.72 9.73
C VAL A 199 -16.28 20.25 11.17
N GLY A 200 -16.31 21.18 12.13
CA GLY A 200 -16.34 20.86 13.56
C GLY A 200 -17.34 19.74 13.86
N ALA A 201 -16.88 18.77 14.66
CA ALA A 201 -17.50 17.47 14.95
C ALA A 201 -18.99 17.52 15.37
N LYS A 202 -19.53 18.69 15.70
CA LYS A 202 -20.92 18.88 16.13
C LYS A 202 -21.96 18.94 15.01
N TRP A 203 -21.56 19.11 13.75
CA TRP A 203 -22.54 19.34 12.68
C TRP A 203 -22.93 18.04 11.92
N SER A 204 -22.66 16.84 12.40
CA SER A 204 -22.49 15.60 11.59
C SER A 204 -23.74 14.93 10.97
N GLN A 205 -24.93 15.54 10.88
CA GLN A 205 -26.12 14.84 10.40
C GLN A 205 -26.95 15.66 9.38
N GLY A 206 -26.76 15.39 8.08
CA GLY A 206 -27.68 15.88 7.03
C GLY A 206 -27.08 15.90 5.61
N PRO A 207 -27.89 15.64 4.54
CA PRO A 207 -27.43 15.63 3.14
C PRO A 207 -26.89 16.99 2.68
N LEU A 208 -27.50 18.09 3.15
CA LEU A 208 -27.05 19.46 2.88
C LEU A 208 -25.61 19.71 3.32
N LYS A 209 -25.19 19.14 4.47
CA LYS A 209 -23.83 19.29 4.95
C LYS A 209 -22.83 18.42 4.18
N VAL A 210 -23.23 17.25 3.69
CA VAL A 210 -22.40 16.43 2.78
C VAL A 210 -22.13 17.19 1.48
N VAL A 211 -23.14 17.87 0.94
CA VAL A 211 -22.98 18.73 -0.23
C VAL A 211 -22.09 19.94 0.10
N ALA A 212 -22.33 20.61 1.23
CA ALA A 212 -21.53 21.75 1.65
C ALA A 212 -20.05 21.38 1.89
N SER A 213 -19.77 20.25 2.53
CA SER A 213 -18.41 19.78 2.77
C SER A 213 -17.72 19.36 1.46
N ALA A 214 -18.43 18.66 0.56
CA ALA A 214 -17.89 18.31 -0.76
C ALA A 214 -17.62 19.56 -1.62
N SER A 215 -18.48 20.59 -1.55
CA SER A 215 -18.28 21.86 -2.24
C SER A 215 -17.14 22.66 -1.65
N ALA A 216 -17.05 22.78 -0.32
CA ALA A 216 -15.95 23.46 0.36
C ALA A 216 -14.61 22.78 0.06
N TYR A 217 -14.58 21.44 0.16
CA TYR A 217 -13.43 20.63 -0.22
C TYR A 217 -13.00 20.89 -1.67
N SER A 218 -13.97 20.88 -2.59
CA SER A 218 -13.70 21.15 -4.01
C SER A 218 -13.19 22.57 -4.25
N LEU A 219 -13.71 23.56 -3.53
CA LEU A 219 -13.27 24.96 -3.60
C LEU A 219 -11.82 25.13 -3.11
N LEU A 220 -11.46 24.50 -2.00
CA LEU A 220 -10.11 24.56 -1.42
C LEU A 220 -9.09 23.79 -2.28
N MET A 221 -9.49 22.63 -2.78
CA MET A 221 -8.61 21.71 -3.50
C MET A 221 -8.44 22.05 -4.97
N TYR A 222 -9.38 22.81 -5.55
CA TYR A 222 -9.34 23.09 -6.99
C TYR A 222 -8.11 23.89 -7.42
N PRO A 223 -7.77 25.03 -6.77
CA PRO A 223 -6.57 25.79 -7.13
C PRO A 223 -5.30 24.94 -7.15
N LEU A 224 -5.12 24.06 -6.16
CA LEU A 224 -3.97 23.16 -6.10
C LEU A 224 -3.97 22.18 -7.27
N LYS A 225 -5.11 21.55 -7.58
CA LYS A 225 -5.17 20.60 -8.70
C LYS A 225 -5.07 21.30 -10.06
N PHE A 226 -5.53 22.53 -10.18
CA PHE A 226 -5.33 23.32 -11.40
C PHE A 226 -3.85 23.67 -11.57
N LEU A 227 -3.20 24.09 -10.49
CA LEU A 227 -1.77 24.37 -10.43
C LEU A 227 -0.93 23.14 -10.81
N THR A 228 -1.20 21.96 -10.25
CA THR A 228 -0.50 20.73 -10.62
C THR A 228 -0.69 20.38 -12.10
N ASN A 229 -1.91 20.51 -12.62
CA ASN A 229 -2.19 20.27 -14.05
C ASN A 229 -1.46 21.25 -14.96
N VAL A 230 -1.52 22.56 -14.67
CA VAL A 230 -0.84 23.60 -15.47
C VAL A 230 0.66 23.42 -15.41
N ILE A 231 1.24 23.15 -14.24
CA ILE A 231 2.67 22.83 -14.13
C ILE A 231 2.95 21.57 -14.93
N SER A 232 2.16 20.51 -14.82
CA SER A 232 2.43 19.29 -15.58
C SER A 232 2.36 19.49 -17.09
N VAL A 233 1.64 20.49 -17.61
CA VAL A 233 1.56 20.80 -19.04
C VAL A 233 2.26 22.11 -19.45
N ALA A 234 3.03 22.75 -18.58
CA ALA A 234 3.87 23.88 -19.00
C ALA A 234 5.12 23.39 -19.77
N PRO A 235 5.86 24.25 -20.49
CA PRO A 235 7.16 23.90 -21.06
C PRO A 235 8.14 23.40 -19.98
N PHE A 236 8.97 22.43 -20.36
CA PHE A 236 9.96 21.86 -19.44
C PHE A 236 11.14 22.79 -19.19
N SER A 237 11.43 23.68 -20.14
CA SER A 237 12.46 24.71 -20.03
C SER A 237 12.13 25.81 -19.03
N MET A 238 10.87 25.93 -18.57
CA MET A 238 10.45 27.00 -17.66
C MET A 238 10.52 26.54 -16.18
N PRO A 239 11.22 27.29 -15.30
CA PRO A 239 11.22 27.03 -13.85
C PRO A 239 9.82 27.11 -13.24
N LEU A 240 9.58 26.35 -12.16
CA LEU A 240 8.28 26.32 -11.45
C LEU A 240 7.76 27.71 -11.08
N ILE A 241 8.63 28.57 -10.54
CA ILE A 241 8.26 29.93 -10.15
C ILE A 241 7.82 30.79 -11.34
N GLN A 242 8.43 30.59 -12.52
CA GLN A 242 8.03 31.30 -13.74
C GLN A 242 6.71 30.76 -14.29
N ILE A 243 6.44 29.47 -14.15
CA ILE A 243 5.13 28.89 -14.52
C ILE A 243 4.04 29.51 -13.64
N ILE A 244 4.27 29.60 -12.33
CA ILE A 244 3.31 30.20 -11.39
C ILE A 244 3.11 31.68 -11.73
N LYS A 245 4.19 32.46 -11.79
CA LYS A 245 4.11 33.91 -11.96
C LYS A 245 3.63 34.32 -13.36
N LYS A 246 4.24 33.76 -14.40
CA LYS A 246 3.99 34.19 -15.78
C LYS A 246 2.80 33.47 -16.40
N ILE A 247 2.73 32.14 -16.32
CA ILE A 247 1.64 31.38 -16.97
C ILE A 247 0.34 31.51 -16.18
N ILE A 248 0.37 31.21 -14.88
CA ILE A 248 -0.83 31.13 -14.03
C ILE A 248 -1.30 32.53 -13.62
N LEU A 249 -0.41 33.31 -13.02
CA LEU A 249 -0.76 34.64 -12.49
C LEU A 249 -0.68 35.76 -13.53
N ARG A 250 -0.15 35.49 -14.74
CA ARG A 250 -0.05 36.47 -15.84
C ARG A 250 0.63 37.78 -15.43
N GLU A 251 1.63 37.70 -14.56
CA GLU A 251 2.36 38.85 -14.00
C GLU A 251 2.94 39.77 -15.08
N ASP A 252 3.34 39.21 -16.22
CA ASP A 252 3.95 39.91 -17.36
C ASP A 252 2.95 40.65 -18.26
N GLN A 253 1.64 40.51 -18.04
CA GLN A 253 0.60 41.16 -18.85
C GLN A 253 0.17 42.55 -18.32
N GLY A 254 0.95 43.16 -17.42
CA GLY A 254 0.75 44.54 -16.94
C GLY A 254 -0.45 44.76 -15.99
N ASN A 255 -1.27 43.74 -15.75
CA ASN A 255 -2.51 43.84 -14.95
C ASN A 255 -2.35 43.36 -13.49
N GLY A 256 -1.11 43.29 -12.98
CA GLY A 256 -0.80 42.70 -11.68
C GLY A 256 -1.04 41.18 -11.63
N LEU A 257 -0.99 40.60 -10.43
CA LEU A 257 -1.18 39.15 -10.23
C LEU A 257 -2.66 38.77 -10.35
N GLN A 258 -3.00 37.96 -11.36
CA GLN A 258 -4.37 37.55 -11.66
C GLN A 258 -4.77 36.26 -10.93
N TYR A 259 -4.97 36.32 -9.61
CA TYR A 259 -5.33 35.15 -8.79
C TYR A 259 -6.62 34.43 -9.22
N LYS A 260 -7.56 35.14 -9.88
CA LYS A 260 -8.77 34.55 -10.47
C LYS A 260 -8.47 33.39 -11.44
N ASN A 261 -7.28 33.38 -12.04
CA ASN A 261 -6.85 32.35 -12.98
C ASN A 261 -6.66 30.98 -12.31
N LEU A 262 -6.43 30.94 -10.99
CA LEU A 262 -6.38 29.68 -10.22
C LEU A 262 -7.72 28.93 -10.22
N PHE A 263 -8.82 29.63 -10.52
CA PHE A 263 -10.17 29.07 -10.63
C PHE A 263 -10.62 28.92 -12.10
N HIS A 264 -9.70 29.03 -13.06
CA HIS A 264 -10.00 28.83 -14.48
C HIS A 264 -10.58 27.42 -14.72
N ALA A 265 -11.77 27.34 -15.31
CA ALA A 265 -12.51 26.09 -15.52
C ALA A 265 -12.97 25.35 -14.25
N PHE A 266 -13.13 26.07 -13.13
CA PHE A 266 -13.66 25.53 -11.87
C PHE A 266 -15.00 24.79 -12.06
N LEU A 267 -16.02 25.47 -12.61
CA LEU A 267 -17.35 24.88 -12.80
C LEU A 267 -17.35 23.65 -13.73
N PRO A 268 -16.74 23.70 -14.94
CA PRO A 268 -16.57 22.49 -15.76
C PRO A 268 -15.85 21.35 -15.04
N SER A 269 -14.82 21.67 -14.26
CA SER A 269 -14.05 20.65 -13.52
C SER A 269 -14.86 20.04 -12.38
N LEU A 270 -15.70 20.83 -11.71
CA LEU A 270 -16.64 20.36 -10.69
C LEU A 270 -17.67 19.41 -11.32
N PHE A 271 -18.20 19.76 -12.49
CA PHE A 271 -19.08 18.88 -13.25
C PHE A 271 -18.41 17.55 -13.61
N LEU A 272 -17.18 17.60 -14.17
CA LEU A 272 -16.41 16.41 -14.50
C LEU A 272 -16.14 15.53 -13.25
N TYR A 273 -15.82 16.15 -12.11
CA TYR A 273 -15.62 15.46 -10.85
C TYR A 273 -16.91 14.79 -10.35
N GLY A 274 -18.04 15.49 -10.42
CA GLY A 274 -19.36 14.96 -10.11
C GLY A 274 -19.69 13.74 -10.98
N THR A 275 -19.46 13.82 -12.28
CA THR A 275 -19.65 12.69 -13.21
C THR A 275 -18.75 11.50 -12.86
N THR A 276 -17.48 11.72 -12.52
CA THR A 276 -16.60 10.64 -12.04
C THR A 276 -17.11 9.98 -10.76
N LYS A 277 -17.69 10.75 -9.83
CA LYS A 277 -18.32 10.20 -8.62
C LYS A 277 -19.56 9.38 -8.96
N LEU A 278 -20.40 9.85 -9.88
CA LEU A 278 -21.57 9.12 -10.35
C LEU A 278 -21.19 7.79 -11.02
N ILE A 279 -20.15 7.78 -11.87
CA ILE A 279 -19.63 6.54 -12.48
C ILE A 279 -19.26 5.52 -11.40
N LYS A 280 -18.51 5.93 -10.36
CA LYS A 280 -18.12 5.04 -9.25
C LYS A 280 -19.33 4.52 -8.46
N ILE A 281 -20.35 5.37 -8.23
CA ILE A 281 -21.58 4.96 -7.55
C ILE A 281 -22.35 3.94 -8.40
N SER A 282 -22.52 4.21 -9.69
CA SER A 282 -23.21 3.31 -10.65
C SER A 282 -22.49 1.98 -10.77
N GLN A 283 -21.15 1.97 -10.79
CA GLN A 283 -20.37 0.73 -10.80
C GLN A 283 -20.57 -0.10 -9.54
N ARG A 284 -20.58 0.52 -8.35
CA ARG A 284 -20.88 -0.18 -7.09
C ARG A 284 -22.30 -0.74 -7.07
N ALA A 285 -23.27 0.02 -7.58
CA ALA A 285 -24.65 -0.44 -7.70
C ALA A 285 -24.77 -1.63 -8.67
N LEU A 286 -24.05 -1.59 -9.81
CA LEU A 286 -24.00 -2.70 -10.77
C LEU A 286 -23.35 -3.95 -10.16
N GLN A 287 -22.22 -3.80 -9.47
CA GLN A 287 -21.56 -4.90 -8.76
C GLN A 287 -22.49 -5.56 -7.74
N LYS A 288 -23.17 -4.75 -6.92
CA LYS A 288 -24.15 -5.24 -5.95
C LYS A 288 -25.28 -6.01 -6.64
N LYS A 289 -25.86 -5.45 -7.71
CA LYS A 289 -26.94 -6.10 -8.48
C LYS A 289 -26.51 -7.43 -9.10
N ILE A 290 -25.28 -7.53 -9.62
CA ILE A 290 -24.73 -8.77 -10.18
C ILE A 290 -24.56 -9.82 -9.08
N GLN A 291 -23.99 -9.43 -7.93
CA GLN A 291 -23.83 -10.32 -6.77
C GLN A 291 -25.18 -10.82 -6.24
N ASP A 292 -26.19 -9.95 -6.14
CA ASP A 292 -27.52 -10.32 -5.70
C ASP A 292 -28.17 -11.31 -6.68
N LYS A 293 -28.03 -11.10 -8.00
CA LYS A 293 -28.56 -12.02 -9.02
C LYS A 293 -27.82 -13.35 -9.13
N GLU A 294 -26.52 -13.37 -8.86
CA GLU A 294 -25.73 -14.61 -8.76
C GLU A 294 -26.19 -15.45 -7.56
N LYS A 295 -26.48 -14.82 -6.41
CA LYS A 295 -27.04 -15.50 -5.23
C LYS A 295 -28.44 -16.05 -5.49
N GLU A 296 -29.30 -15.32 -6.19
CA GLU A 296 -30.65 -15.77 -6.56
C GLU A 296 -30.63 -16.94 -7.57
N ASN A 297 -29.64 -16.98 -8.47
CA ASN A 297 -29.54 -17.99 -9.53
C ASN A 297 -28.11 -18.58 -9.62
N PRO A 298 -27.68 -19.39 -8.64
CA PRO A 298 -26.30 -19.88 -8.55
C PRO A 298 -25.88 -20.75 -9.74
N ASN A 299 -26.83 -21.38 -10.43
CA ASN A 299 -26.58 -22.22 -11.61
C ASN A 299 -26.47 -21.42 -12.92
N SER A 300 -26.73 -20.11 -12.89
CA SER A 300 -26.64 -19.27 -14.09
C SER A 300 -25.18 -18.97 -14.45
N LYS A 301 -24.70 -19.58 -15.53
CA LYS A 301 -23.38 -19.28 -16.11
C LYS A 301 -23.21 -17.79 -16.43
N ILE A 302 -24.29 -17.08 -16.78
CA ILE A 302 -24.27 -15.66 -17.10
C ILE A 302 -23.88 -14.82 -15.88
N TYR A 303 -24.57 -15.01 -14.74
CA TYR A 303 -24.28 -14.22 -13.54
C TYR A 303 -22.92 -14.55 -12.94
N LYS A 304 -22.51 -15.83 -12.99
CA LYS A 304 -21.16 -16.25 -12.59
C LYS A 304 -20.07 -15.57 -13.42
N ASN A 305 -20.20 -15.58 -14.75
CA ASN A 305 -19.24 -14.92 -15.64
C ASN A 305 -19.24 -13.39 -15.48
N LEU A 306 -20.42 -12.77 -15.30
CA LEU A 306 -20.53 -11.33 -15.04
C LEU A 306 -19.91 -10.95 -13.70
N SER A 307 -20.06 -11.77 -12.66
CA SER A 307 -19.44 -11.56 -11.36
C SER A 307 -17.92 -11.66 -11.46
N LEU A 308 -17.39 -12.70 -12.12
CA LEU A 308 -15.97 -12.83 -12.41
C LEU A 308 -15.40 -11.65 -13.23
N LEU A 309 -16.19 -11.05 -14.11
CA LEU A 309 -15.76 -9.92 -14.93
C LEU A 309 -15.87 -8.59 -14.18
N VAL A 310 -17.00 -8.26 -13.58
CA VAL A 310 -17.29 -6.92 -13.03
C VAL A 310 -16.89 -6.80 -11.55
N CYS A 311 -16.95 -7.89 -10.79
CA CYS A 311 -16.55 -7.92 -9.38
C CYS A 311 -15.03 -8.17 -9.22
N ASN A 312 -14.34 -8.68 -10.25
CA ASN A 312 -12.88 -8.72 -10.23
C ASN A 312 -12.32 -7.30 -10.16
N LYS A 313 -11.50 -7.04 -9.14
CA LYS A 313 -11.01 -5.69 -8.83
C LYS A 313 -10.08 -5.12 -9.92
N ILE A 314 -9.30 -5.96 -10.62
CA ILE A 314 -8.46 -5.54 -11.76
C ILE A 314 -9.36 -5.10 -12.91
N THR A 315 -10.31 -5.94 -13.32
CA THR A 315 -11.24 -5.62 -14.40
C THR A 315 -12.11 -4.42 -14.04
N SER A 316 -12.59 -4.33 -12.80
CA SER A 316 -13.32 -3.16 -12.29
C SER A 316 -12.47 -1.89 -12.37
N THR A 317 -11.17 -1.96 -12.05
CA THR A 317 -10.24 -0.83 -12.18
C THR A 317 -10.02 -0.44 -13.64
N LEU A 318 -9.92 -1.40 -14.55
CA LEU A 318 -9.82 -1.14 -15.99
C LEU A 318 -11.10 -0.52 -16.55
N ILE A 319 -12.28 -1.03 -16.19
CA ILE A 319 -13.58 -0.45 -16.56
C ILE A 319 -13.70 0.97 -15.99
N THR A 320 -13.35 1.16 -14.72
CA THR A 320 -13.37 2.49 -14.06
C THR A 320 -12.44 3.46 -14.76
N THR A 321 -11.25 2.99 -15.16
CA THR A 321 -10.30 3.81 -15.91
C THR A 321 -10.88 4.15 -17.28
N ALA A 322 -11.36 3.17 -18.04
CA ALA A 322 -11.95 3.39 -19.36
C ALA A 322 -13.13 4.38 -19.33
N LEU A 323 -14.01 4.29 -18.32
CA LEU A 323 -15.17 5.19 -18.18
C LEU A 323 -14.79 6.61 -17.74
N ASN A 324 -13.79 6.76 -16.86
CA ASN A 324 -13.38 8.07 -16.35
C ASN A 324 -12.35 8.78 -17.21
N TRP A 325 -11.60 8.04 -18.03
CA TRP A 325 -10.47 8.58 -18.77
C TRP A 325 -10.86 9.70 -19.74
N PRO A 326 -11.97 9.62 -20.50
CA PRO A 326 -12.46 10.76 -21.29
C PRO A 326 -12.69 12.03 -20.45
N LEU A 327 -13.19 11.89 -19.22
CA LEU A 327 -13.43 13.02 -18.31
C LEU A 327 -12.11 13.64 -17.83
N PHE A 328 -11.12 12.80 -17.50
CA PHE A 328 -9.78 13.28 -17.14
C PHE A 328 -9.09 13.95 -18.33
N MET A 329 -9.25 13.42 -19.54
CA MET A 329 -8.71 14.00 -20.75
C MET A 329 -9.30 15.41 -21.01
N LEU A 330 -10.62 15.57 -20.86
CA LEU A 330 -11.28 16.89 -20.95
C LEU A 330 -10.74 17.86 -19.90
N ARG A 331 -10.53 17.39 -18.68
CA ARG A 331 -9.95 18.19 -17.60
C ARG A 331 -8.54 18.68 -17.94
N TYR A 332 -7.69 17.82 -18.49
CA TYR A 332 -6.34 18.20 -18.90
C TYR A 332 -6.33 19.13 -20.09
N GLN A 333 -7.34 19.04 -20.97
CA GLN A 333 -7.47 19.96 -22.10
C GLN A 333 -7.69 21.41 -21.63
N TYR A 334 -8.45 21.67 -20.57
CA TYR A 334 -8.59 23.03 -20.01
C TYR A 334 -7.24 23.60 -19.58
N SER A 335 -6.42 22.83 -18.86
CA SER A 335 -5.08 23.26 -18.45
C SER A 335 -4.14 23.44 -19.65
N ASN A 336 -4.24 22.57 -20.66
CA ASN A 336 -3.45 22.71 -21.89
C ASN A 336 -3.83 23.99 -22.66
N GLU A 337 -5.12 24.27 -22.88
CA GLU A 337 -5.56 25.50 -23.55
C GLU A 337 -5.15 26.76 -22.78
N PHE A 338 -5.22 26.70 -21.44
CA PHE A 338 -4.74 27.77 -20.58
C PHE A 338 -3.24 28.02 -20.79
N VAL A 339 -2.40 26.99 -20.80
CA VAL A 339 -0.97 27.11 -21.10
C VAL A 339 -0.73 27.62 -22.52
N GLN A 340 -1.40 27.04 -23.52
CA GLN A 340 -1.21 27.43 -24.92
C GLN A 340 -1.56 28.89 -25.16
N SER A 341 -2.63 29.40 -24.53
CA SER A 341 -2.98 30.82 -24.63
C SER A 341 -1.88 31.75 -24.09
N TYR A 342 -1.14 31.32 -23.06
CA TYR A 342 0.03 32.06 -22.60
C TYR A 342 1.14 32.03 -23.63
N LEU A 343 1.49 30.83 -24.13
CA LEU A 343 2.58 30.65 -25.08
C LEU A 343 2.32 31.35 -26.43
N SER A 344 1.06 31.48 -26.83
CA SER A 344 0.66 32.18 -28.07
C SER A 344 0.42 33.68 -27.90
N GLY A 345 0.62 34.24 -26.70
CA GLY A 345 0.31 35.64 -26.40
C GLY A 345 -1.19 35.98 -26.52
N SER A 346 -2.06 34.96 -26.50
CA SER A 346 -3.50 35.12 -26.64
C SER A 346 -4.17 35.41 -25.29
N PRO A 347 -5.37 36.03 -25.29
CA PRO A 347 -6.15 36.18 -24.06
C PRO A 347 -6.48 34.81 -23.46
N ILE A 348 -6.75 34.80 -22.15
CA ILE A 348 -7.17 33.59 -21.42
C ILE A 348 -8.39 32.99 -22.16
N PRO A 349 -8.38 31.68 -22.46
CA PRO A 349 -9.42 31.07 -23.26
C PRO A 349 -10.77 31.20 -22.55
N ILE A 350 -11.81 31.50 -23.31
CA ILE A 350 -13.17 31.47 -22.80
C ILE A 350 -13.47 30.04 -22.37
N VAL A 351 -13.84 29.87 -21.11
CA VAL A 351 -14.17 28.57 -20.54
C VAL A 351 -15.47 28.08 -21.19
N ILE A 352 -15.35 27.11 -22.09
CA ILE A 352 -16.49 26.41 -22.67
C ILE A 352 -16.95 25.28 -21.76
N ASN A 353 -18.23 24.91 -21.84
CA ASN A 353 -18.77 23.78 -21.06
C ASN A 353 -18.11 22.44 -21.50
N PRO A 354 -18.12 21.39 -20.65
CA PRO A 354 -17.47 20.12 -20.94
C PRO A 354 -17.93 19.43 -22.24
N ILE A 355 -19.20 19.60 -22.64
CA ILE A 355 -19.75 19.01 -23.87
C ILE A 355 -19.13 19.71 -25.09
N SER A 356 -19.10 21.04 -25.09
CA SER A 356 -18.44 21.82 -26.14
C SER A 356 -16.93 21.51 -26.22
N MET A 357 -16.27 21.31 -25.07
CA MET A 357 -14.87 20.88 -25.04
C MET A 357 -14.71 19.49 -25.66
N ALA A 358 -15.61 18.55 -25.37
CA ALA A 358 -15.59 17.23 -25.99
C ALA A 358 -15.79 17.28 -27.51
N ILE A 359 -16.74 18.09 -27.99
CA ILE A 359 -16.95 18.29 -29.42
C ILE A 359 -15.69 18.88 -30.07
N LYS A 360 -15.05 19.86 -29.43
CA LYS A 360 -13.80 20.48 -29.90
C LYS A 360 -12.67 19.45 -30.02
N VAL A 361 -12.43 18.67 -28.96
CA VAL A 361 -11.39 17.62 -28.93
C VAL A 361 -11.66 16.54 -29.98
N TYR A 362 -12.91 16.10 -30.11
CA TYR A 362 -13.31 15.10 -31.11
C TYR A 362 -13.07 15.61 -32.54
N LYS A 363 -13.50 16.84 -32.85
CA LYS A 363 -13.30 17.45 -34.18
C LYS A 363 -11.82 17.63 -34.51
N GLN A 364 -10.98 17.98 -33.53
CA GLN A 364 -9.57 18.28 -33.76
C GLN A 364 -8.68 17.02 -33.83
N TYR A 365 -8.97 15.99 -33.04
CA TYR A 365 -8.06 14.85 -32.86
C TYR A 365 -8.71 13.47 -33.01
N GLY A 366 -10.03 13.41 -33.18
CA GLY A 366 -10.81 12.18 -33.24
C GLY A 366 -11.03 11.51 -31.87
N LEU A 367 -11.77 10.40 -31.88
CA LEU A 367 -12.12 9.61 -30.69
C LEU A 367 -10.89 9.08 -29.94
N LYS A 368 -9.82 8.74 -30.67
CA LYS A 368 -8.59 8.17 -30.10
C LYS A 368 -7.97 9.07 -29.02
N LYS A 369 -8.09 10.40 -29.16
CA LYS A 369 -7.56 11.38 -28.21
C LYS A 369 -8.13 11.22 -26.81
N PHE A 370 -9.39 10.82 -26.69
CA PHE A 370 -10.03 10.59 -25.39
C PHE A 370 -9.47 9.39 -24.65
N TYR A 371 -8.78 8.47 -25.34
CA TYR A 371 -8.21 7.25 -24.81
C TYR A 371 -6.68 7.20 -24.86
N THR A 372 -6.04 8.25 -25.36
CA THR A 372 -4.58 8.36 -25.37
C THR A 372 -4.08 8.40 -23.92
N GLY A 373 -3.23 7.44 -23.53
CA GLY A 373 -2.73 7.31 -22.16
C GLY A 373 -3.58 6.48 -21.19
N ALA A 374 -4.79 6.06 -21.59
CA ALA A 374 -5.70 5.28 -20.75
C ALA A 374 -5.05 4.00 -20.23
N LEU A 375 -4.30 3.31 -21.08
CA LEU A 375 -3.62 2.06 -20.74
C LEU A 375 -2.51 2.28 -19.72
N SER A 376 -1.71 3.35 -19.87
CA SER A 376 -0.64 3.68 -18.92
C SER A 376 -1.19 3.91 -17.52
N ILE A 377 -2.29 4.67 -17.40
CA ILE A 377 -2.96 4.85 -16.10
C ILE A 377 -3.69 3.60 -15.62
N GLY A 378 -4.32 2.85 -16.52
CA GLY A 378 -4.99 1.60 -16.16
C GLY A 378 -4.03 0.60 -15.53
N LEU A 379 -2.81 0.50 -16.08
CA LEU A 379 -1.74 -0.33 -15.53
C LEU A 379 -1.26 0.19 -14.18
N ILE A 380 -1.04 1.50 -14.01
CA ILE A 380 -0.64 2.07 -12.70
C ILE A 380 -1.70 1.86 -11.65
N ASN A 381 -2.96 2.12 -11.98
CA ASN A 381 -4.06 1.90 -11.05
C ASN A 381 -4.16 0.41 -10.71
N GLY A 382 -3.91 -0.48 -11.67
CA GLY A 382 -3.77 -1.91 -11.44
C GLY A 382 -2.60 -2.27 -10.53
N PHE A 383 -1.41 -1.69 -10.73
CA PHE A 383 -0.22 -1.93 -9.90
C PHE A 383 -0.35 -1.37 -8.49
N ALA A 384 -0.82 -0.12 -8.34
CA ALA A 384 -1.12 0.49 -7.05
C ALA A 384 -2.19 -0.32 -6.31
N PHE A 385 -3.16 -0.86 -7.05
CA PHE A 385 -4.15 -1.77 -6.50
C PHE A 385 -3.53 -3.09 -6.01
N ILE A 386 -2.73 -3.78 -6.83
CA ILE A 386 -2.02 -5.01 -6.45
C ILE A 386 -1.17 -4.74 -5.20
N SER A 387 -0.42 -3.63 -5.21
CA SER A 387 0.41 -3.18 -4.11
C SER A 387 -0.36 -2.93 -2.81
N ASN A 388 -1.58 -2.37 -2.88
CA ASN A 388 -2.43 -2.13 -1.71
C ASN A 388 -3.20 -3.37 -1.23
N ASN A 389 -3.35 -4.42 -2.04
CA ASN A 389 -4.13 -5.63 -1.66
C ASN A 389 -3.25 -6.82 -1.30
N LEU A 390 -1.94 -6.77 -1.56
CA LEU A 390 -1.00 -7.71 -0.96
C LEU A 390 -1.05 -7.67 0.59
N ASP A 391 -1.50 -6.56 1.17
CA ASP A 391 -1.76 -6.40 2.62
C ASP A 391 -3.03 -7.13 3.10
N ALA A 392 -4.02 -7.35 2.21
CA ALA A 392 -5.30 -7.97 2.58
C ALA A 392 -5.24 -9.51 2.55
N ASP A 393 -4.56 -10.08 1.55
CA ASP A 393 -4.40 -11.54 1.45
C ASP A 393 -3.35 -12.09 2.43
N THR A 394 -2.45 -11.25 2.94
CA THR A 394 -1.58 -11.66 4.04
C THR A 394 -2.40 -11.91 5.30
N SER A 395 -3.33 -11.03 5.68
CA SER A 395 -4.18 -11.22 6.88
C SER A 395 -5.06 -12.47 6.87
N LEU A 396 -5.56 -12.92 5.71
CA LEU A 396 -6.38 -14.13 5.57
C LEU A 396 -5.58 -15.44 5.54
N ILE A 397 -4.25 -15.34 5.40
CA ILE A 397 -3.32 -16.48 5.52
C ILE A 397 -2.81 -16.61 6.97
N PHE A 398 -3.17 -15.68 7.86
CA PHE A 398 -2.73 -15.68 9.26
C PHE A 398 -3.78 -16.16 10.27
N ASP A 399 -5.01 -16.47 9.82
CA ASP A 399 -6.12 -16.95 10.66
C ASP A 399 -6.62 -18.38 10.29
N ASN A 400 -5.86 -19.14 9.51
CA ASN A 400 -6.01 -20.59 9.32
C ASN A 400 -4.63 -21.26 9.41
#